data_AF-A0A519NHF9-F1
#
_entry.id   AF-A0A519NHF9-F1
#
_cell.length_a   1.000
_cell.length_b   1.000
_cell.length_c   1.000
_cell.angle_alpha   90.00
_cell.angle_beta   90.00
_cell.angle_gamma   90.00
#
_symmetry.space_group_name_H-M   'P 1'
#
loop_
_entity.id
_entity.type
_entity.pdbx_description
1 polymer ?
#
loop_
_entity_poly.entity_id
_entity_poly.type
_entity_poly.pdbx_seq_one_letter_code
_entity_poly.pdbx_strand_id
1 'polypeptide(L)' 'MKRYANKSRHSGVIAYEKGPDFIRLLFRDNSDVYTYSNRSAGKTNVERMKRLASEGEGLTTFVTRNVKDKFER' A
#
# COMPACT_ATOMS: atom_id res chain seq x y z
N MET A 1 12.22 -1.71 2.26
CA MET A 1 11.17 -0.68 2.04
C MET A 1 11.70 0.57 1.34
N LYS A 2 10.96 1.08 0.34
CA LYS A 2 11.20 2.34 -0.38
C LYS A 2 10.31 3.45 0.21
N ARG A 3 10.89 4.62 0.44
CA ARG A 3 10.17 5.78 0.98
C ARG A 3 9.12 6.25 -0.04
N TYR A 4 7.90 6.49 0.43
CA TYR A 4 6.83 6.97 -0.43
C TYR A 4 7.08 8.45 -0.76
N ALA A 5 6.94 8.81 -2.04
CA ALA A 5 7.21 10.17 -2.50
C ALA A 5 6.23 11.20 -1.92
N ASN A 6 5.04 10.76 -1.48
CA ASN A 6 4.00 11.58 -0.87
C ASN A 6 3.75 12.90 -1.64
N LYS A 7 3.57 12.80 -2.97
CA LYS A 7 3.41 13.99 -3.84
C LYS A 7 2.17 14.82 -3.49
N SER A 8 1.16 14.19 -2.91
CA SER A 8 -0.10 14.84 -2.50
C SER A 8 -0.04 15.50 -1.11
N ARG A 9 1.07 15.39 -0.37
CA ARG A 9 1.28 15.88 1.02
C ARG A 9 0.28 15.38 2.08
N HIS A 10 -0.74 14.62 1.68
CA HIS A 10 -1.80 14.06 2.52
C HIS A 10 -1.82 12.52 2.52
N SER A 11 -0.82 11.84 1.93
CA SER A 11 -0.80 10.38 1.97
C SER A 11 -0.41 9.88 3.35
N GLY A 12 -1.30 9.06 3.93
CA GLY A 12 -1.04 8.36 5.18
C GLY A 12 0.00 7.25 5.08
N VAL A 13 0.60 7.00 3.90
CA VAL A 13 1.66 6.00 3.70
C VAL A 13 3.04 6.67 3.76
N ILE A 14 3.91 6.20 4.65
CA ILE A 14 5.31 6.65 4.79
C ILE A 14 6.23 5.93 3.82
N ALA A 15 6.09 4.61 3.74
CA ALA A 15 6.96 3.74 2.95
C ALA A 15 6.19 2.54 2.42
N TYR A 16 6.72 1.94 1.36
CA TYR A 16 6.17 0.72 0.79
C TYR A 16 7.27 -0.25 0.42
N GLU A 17 6.94 -1.53 0.31
CA GLU A 17 7.83 -2.56 -0.19
C GLU A 17 7.06 -3.49 -1.11
N LYS A 18 7.58 -3.70 -2.31
CA LYS A 18 6.94 -4.56 -3.31
C LYS A 18 7.68 -5.89 -3.30
N GLY A 19 6.95 -6.97 -3.03
CA GLY A 19 7.39 -8.34 -3.25
C GLY A 19 6.85 -8.90 -4.56
N PRO A 20 7.18 -10.16 -4.90
CA PRO A 20 6.63 -10.84 -6.06
C PRO A 20 5.10 -10.92 -6.00
N ASP A 21 4.55 -11.42 -4.90
CA ASP A 21 3.10 -11.65 -4.72
C ASP A 21 2.46 -10.78 -3.64
N PHE A 22 3.20 -9.81 -3.11
CA PHE A 22 2.73 -8.94 -2.03
C PHE A 22 3.21 -7.51 -2.17
N ILE A 23 2.56 -6.62 -1.45
CA ILE A 23 3.02 -5.26 -1.18
C ILE A 23 2.83 -4.95 0.30
N ARG A 24 3.88 -4.47 0.94
CA ARG A 24 3.87 -4.01 2.33
C ARG A 24 3.78 -2.51 2.36
N LEU A 25 2.91 -1.98 3.21
CA LEU A 25 2.71 -0.54 3.39
C LEU A 25 2.95 -0.18 4.85
N LEU A 26 3.78 0.84 5.06
CA LEU A 26 3.99 1.46 6.35
C LEU A 26 3.14 2.73 6.40
N PHE A 27 2.20 2.80 7.33
CA PHE A 27 1.36 3.98 7.51
C PHE A 27 2.00 4.98 8.48
N ARG A 28 1.51 6.21 8.47
CA ARG A 28 1.96 7.27 9.38
C ARG A 28 1.22 7.21 10.70
N ASP A 29 -0.06 6.88 10.66
CA ASP A 29 -0.90 6.79 11.85
C ASP A 29 -0.60 5.54 12.69
N ASN A 30 -0.11 4.47 12.07
CA ASN A 30 0.35 3.26 12.75
C ASN A 30 1.78 2.94 12.33
N SER A 31 2.65 2.69 13.30
CA SER A 31 4.04 2.24 13.06
C SER A 31 4.13 0.81 12.54
N ASP A 32 2.99 0.12 12.42
CA ASP A 32 2.89 -1.23 11.90
C ASP A 32 2.97 -1.29 10.37
N VAL A 33 3.53 -2.40 9.90
CA VAL A 33 3.65 -2.74 8.49
C VAL A 33 2.49 -3.64 8.09
N TYR A 34 1.68 -3.18 7.14
CA TYR A 34 0.54 -3.94 6.64
C TYR A 34 0.92 -4.70 5.38
N THR A 35 0.78 -6.03 5.39
CA THR A 35 1.13 -6.87 4.24
C THR A 35 -0.11 -7.17 3.42
N TYR A 36 -0.14 -6.74 2.16
CA TYR A 36 -1.20 -7.07 1.22
C TYR A 36 -0.68 -8.10 0.22
N SER A 37 -1.16 -9.34 0.30
CA SER A 37 -0.77 -10.39 -0.63
C SER A 37 -1.86 -10.65 -1.67
N ASN A 38 -1.50 -11.39 -2.72
CA ASN A 38 -2.46 -11.85 -3.71
C ASN A 38 -3.56 -12.73 -3.09
N ARG A 39 -3.32 -13.35 -1.93
CA ARG A 39 -4.30 -14.17 -1.20
C ARG A 39 -5.30 -13.33 -0.41
N SER A 40 -4.84 -12.30 0.29
CA SER A 40 -5.71 -11.45 1.10
C SER A 40 -6.41 -10.37 0.28
N ALA A 41 -5.62 -9.56 -0.43
CA ALA A 41 -6.10 -8.42 -1.19
C ALA A 41 -6.54 -8.78 -2.61
N GLY A 42 -6.04 -9.88 -3.17
CA GLY A 42 -6.26 -10.26 -4.57
C GLY A 42 -5.20 -9.66 -5.50
N LYS A 43 -4.78 -10.43 -6.51
CA LYS A 43 -3.72 -10.05 -7.46
C LYS A 43 -3.95 -8.69 -8.13
N THR A 44 -5.16 -8.44 -8.61
CA THR A 44 -5.53 -7.17 -9.26
C THR A 44 -5.33 -5.97 -8.34
N ASN A 45 -5.67 -6.12 -7.06
CA ASN A 45 -5.49 -5.03 -6.09
C ASN A 45 -4.02 -4.82 -5.75
N VAL A 46 -3.26 -5.90 -5.57
CA VAL A 46 -1.81 -5.82 -5.30
C VAL A 46 -1.08 -5.14 -6.45
N GLU A 47 -1.36 -5.51 -7.71
CA GLU A 47 -0.77 -4.85 -8.88
C GLU A 47 -1.14 -3.37 -8.96
N ARG A 48 -2.41 -3.04 -8.68
CA ARG A 48 -2.86 -1.64 -8.67
C ARG A 48 -2.19 -0.83 -7.57
N MET A 49 -2.02 -1.41 -6.38
CA MET A 49 -1.25 -0.80 -5.29
C MET A 49 0.21 -0.59 -5.67
N LYS A 50 0.86 -1.57 -6.32
CA LYS A 50 2.25 -1.45 -6.79
C LYS A 50 2.42 -0.30 -7.79
N ARG A 51 1.43 -0.06 -8.64
CA ARG A 51 1.40 1.05 -9.60
C ARG A 51 1.24 2.40 -8.90
N LEU A 52 0.24 2.55 -8.03
CA LEU A 52 0.03 3.78 -7.24
C LEU A 52 1.22 4.09 -6.31
N ALA A 53 1.87 3.04 -5.79
CA ALA A 53 3.12 3.13 -5.03
C ALA A 53 4.27 3.72 -5.86
N SER A 54 4.38 3.35 -7.13
CA SER A 54 5.35 3.93 -8.08
C SER A 54 5.02 5.38 -8.45
N GLU A 55 3.75 5.66 -8.71
CA GLU A 55 3.28 6.99 -9.13
C GLU A 55 3.47 8.02 -7.99
N GLY A 56 3.38 7.56 -6.75
CA GLY A 56 3.60 8.36 -5.55
C GLY A 56 2.38 9.18 -5.13
N GLU A 57 1.20 8.80 -5.62
CA GLU A 57 -0.08 9.44 -5.37
C GLU A 57 -1.24 8.41 -5.32
N GLY A 58 -2.33 8.71 -4.62
CA GLY A 58 -3.58 7.94 -4.65
C GLY A 58 -3.60 6.58 -3.92
N LEU A 59 -2.45 6.11 -3.41
CA LEU A 59 -2.35 4.80 -2.76
C LEU A 59 -3.20 4.68 -1.49
N THR A 60 -3.17 5.69 -0.62
CA THR A 60 -3.95 5.71 0.64
C THR A 60 -5.45 5.61 0.34
N THR A 61 -5.97 6.41 -0.58
CA THR A 61 -7.39 6.38 -0.96
C THR A 61 -7.80 5.03 -1.55
N PHE A 62 -6.95 4.44 -2.39
CA PHE A 62 -7.20 3.12 -2.95
C PHE A 62 -7.30 2.05 -1.86
N VAL A 63 -6.36 2.06 -0.91
CA VAL A 63 -6.35 1.12 0.21
C VAL A 63 -7.64 1.24 1.02
N THR A 64 -7.98 2.45 1.48
CA THR A 64 -9.18 2.69 2.31
C THR A 64 -10.48 2.28 1.61
N ARG A 65 -10.57 2.41 0.28
CA ARG A 65 -11.78 2.09 -0.48
C ARG A 65 -11.89 0.62 -0.91
N ASN A 66 -10.78 -0.05 -1.20
CA ASN A 66 -10.82 -1.38 -1.85
C ASN A 66 -10.30 -2.53 -0.97
N VAL A 67 -9.32 -2.25 -0.10
CA VAL A 67 -8.57 -3.31 0.59
C VAL A 67 -8.34 -3.02 2.07
N LYS A 68 -9.04 -2.04 2.66
CA LYS A 68 -8.87 -1.60 4.05
C LYS A 68 -8.77 -2.77 5.05
N ASP A 69 -9.57 -3.81 4.87
CA ASP A 69 -9.66 -4.98 5.75
C ASP A 69 -9.13 -6.27 5.09
N LYS A 70 -8.41 -6.15 3.97
CA LYS A 70 -7.89 -7.28 3.17
C LYS A 70 -6.37 -7.42 3.28
N PHE A 71 -5.80 -7.05 4.41
CA PHE A 71 -4.37 -7.23 4.69
C PHE A 71 -4.13 -8.45 5.59
N GLU A 72 -2.93 -8.99 5.51
CA GLU A 72 -2.39 -9.95 6.46
C GLU A 72 -1.59 -9.16 7.50
N ARG A 73 -1.92 -9.34 8.78
CA ARG A 73 -1.24 -8.72 9.92
C ARG A 73 0.00 -9.53 10.30
#